data_AF-A0A957RN73-F1
#
_entry.id   AF-A0A957RN73-F1
#
_cell.length_a   1.000
_cell.length_b   1.000
_cell.length_c   1.000
_cell.angle_alpha   90.00
_cell.angle_beta   90.00
_cell.angle_gamma   90.00
#
_symmetry.space_group_name_H-M   'P 1'
#
loop_
_entity.id
_entity.type
_entity.pdbx_description
1 polymer ?
#
loop_
_entity_poly.entity_id
_entity_poly.type
_entity_poly.pdbx_seq_one_letter_code
_entity_poly.pdbx_strand_id
1 'polypeptide(L)' 'VRVLDDLSTGTAANLPDSAELLTGDVTDLAAVEQALQGCDAVIHLAALVSVPQSLQEPA' A
#
# COMPACT_ATOMS: atom_id res chain seq x y z
N VAL A 1 -11.27 -8.11 -2.95
CA VAL A 1 -10.18 -7.62 -2.06
C VAL A 1 -9.54 -6.45 -2.75
N ARG A 2 -9.27 -5.37 -2.01
CA ARG A 2 -8.64 -4.17 -2.55
C ARG A 2 -7.25 -4.01 -1.96
N VAL A 3 -6.31 -3.53 -2.77
CA VAL A 3 -4.92 -3.27 -2.38
C VAL A 3 -4.62 -1.81 -2.67
N LEU A 4 -4.10 -1.10 -1.68
CA LEU A 4 -3.46 0.20 -1.82
C LEU A 4 -1.95 -0.02 -1.73
N ASP A 5 -1.21 0.31 -2.77
CA ASP A 5 0.24 0.10 -2.84
C ASP A 5 0.88 1.14 -3.77
N ASP A 6 2.07 1.62 -3.42
CA ASP A 6 2.83 2.59 -4.22
C ASP A 6 3.76 1.91 -5.25
N LEU A 7 3.87 0.58 -5.18
CA LEU A 7 4.72 -0.28 -5.99
C LEU A 7 6.22 0.10 -5.93
N SER A 8 6.65 0.69 -4.81
CA SER A 8 8.03 1.14 -4.60
C SER A 8 9.07 0.01 -4.70
N THR A 9 8.69 -1.21 -4.31
CA THR A 9 9.55 -2.41 -4.41
C THR A 9 8.86 -3.62 -5.06
N GLY A 10 7.53 -3.68 -4.99
CA GLY A 10 6.71 -4.74 -5.57
C GLY A 10 6.21 -4.41 -6.98
N THR A 11 5.46 -5.35 -7.59
CA THR A 11 4.80 -5.12 -8.87
C THR A 11 3.35 -5.58 -8.82
N ALA A 12 2.49 -5.01 -9.66
CA ALA A 12 1.09 -5.43 -9.79
C ALA A 12 0.94 -6.92 -10.16
N ALA A 13 1.96 -7.54 -10.78
CA ALA A 13 1.96 -8.97 -11.10
C ALA A 13 1.99 -9.88 -9.87
N ASN A 14 2.29 -9.35 -8.68
CA ASN A 14 2.21 -10.09 -7.42
C ASN A 14 0.75 -10.28 -6.95
N LEU A 15 -0.19 -9.54 -7.54
CA LEU A 15 -1.60 -9.57 -7.14
C LEU A 15 -2.37 -10.60 -7.96
N PRO A 16 -3.38 -11.27 -7.35
CA PRO A 16 -4.30 -12.09 -8.11
C PRO A 16 -5.19 -11.22 -9.01
N ASP A 17 -5.60 -11.73 -10.16
CA ASP A 17 -6.44 -11.00 -11.14
C ASP A 17 -7.76 -10.45 -10.55
N SER A 18 -8.25 -11.05 -9.46
CA SER A 18 -9.47 -10.63 -8.76
C SER A 18 -9.26 -9.47 -7.79
N ALA A 19 -8.02 -9.04 -7.55
CA ALA A 19 -7.73 -7.92 -6.66
C ALA A 19 -7.90 -6.59 -7.41
N GLU A 20 -8.54 -5.64 -6.75
CA GLU A 20 -8.58 -4.25 -7.20
C GLU A 20 -7.34 -3.53 -6.68
N LEU A 21 -6.48 -3.05 -7.57
CA LEU A 21 -5.31 -2.25 -7.20
C LEU A 21 -5.63 -0.75 -7.31
N LEU A 22 -5.44 -0.03 -6.20
CA LEU A 22 -5.34 1.43 -6.17
C LEU A 22 -3.87 1.77 -6.00
N THR A 23 -3.28 2.43 -6.99
CA THR A 23 -1.90 2.90 -6.88
C THR A 23 -1.88 4.21 -6.10
N GLY A 24 -1.17 4.23 -4.96
CA GLY A 24 -1.08 5.39 -4.09
C GLY A 24 -0.28 5.11 -2.83
N ASP A 25 0.12 6.18 -2.14
CA ASP A 25 0.90 6.10 -0.90
C ASP A 25 -0.04 5.94 0.30
N VAL A 26 0.32 5.06 1.24
CA VAL A 26 -0.43 4.84 2.48
C VAL A 26 -0.36 6.03 3.44
N THR A 27 0.57 6.96 3.25
CA THR A 27 0.66 8.22 4.00
C THR A 27 -0.27 9.30 3.46
N ASP A 28 -0.82 9.14 2.25
CA ASP A 28 -1.86 10.03 1.71
C ASP A 28 -3.23 9.64 2.31
N LEU A 29 -3.73 10.49 3.20
CA LEU A 29 -5.02 10.29 3.86
C LEU A 29 -6.17 10.10 2.86
N ALA A 30 -6.20 10.86 1.77
CA ALA A 30 -7.29 10.76 0.80
C ALA A 30 -7.25 9.41 0.06
N ALA A 31 -6.05 8.93 -0.28
CA ALA A 31 -5.86 7.61 -0.89
C ALA A 31 -6.30 6.48 0.05
N VAL A 32 -5.96 6.60 1.35
CA VAL A 32 -6.40 5.64 2.37
C VAL A 32 -7.92 5.67 2.55
N GLU A 33 -8.52 6.86 2.68
CA GLU A 33 -9.97 6.99 2.81
C GLU A 33 -10.70 6.35 1.63
N GLN A 34 -10.23 6.59 0.40
CA GLN A 34 -10.78 5.95 -0.81
C GLN A 34 -10.61 4.43 -0.77
N ALA A 35 -9.42 3.92 -0.40
CA ALA A 35 -9.15 2.49 -0.34
C ALA A 35 -10.02 1.77 0.71
N LEU A 36 -10.35 2.44 1.82
CA LEU A 36 -11.14 1.86 2.91
C LEU A 36 -12.65 1.84 2.65
N GLN A 37 -13.16 2.52 1.62
CA GLN A 37 -14.60 2.58 1.36
C GLN A 37 -15.20 1.19 1.13
N GLY A 38 -16.13 0.80 2.01
CA GLY A 38 -16.84 -0.48 1.95
C GLY A 38 -16.01 -1.69 2.38
N CYS A 39 -14.82 -1.50 2.96
CA CYS A 39 -14.01 -2.57 3.51
C CYS A 39 -14.47 -2.94 4.93
N ASP A 40 -14.70 -4.23 5.21
CA ASP A 40 -15.06 -4.72 6.55
C ASP A 40 -13.85 -4.84 7.49
N ALA A 41 -12.65 -5.04 6.91
CA ALA A 41 -11.40 -5.25 7.65
C ALA A 41 -10.17 -4.82 6.83
N VAL A 42 -9.05 -4.60 7.52
CA VAL A 42 -7.79 -4.13 6.94
C VAL A 42 -6.63 -4.99 7.42
N ILE A 43 -5.73 -5.34 6.50
CA ILE A 43 -4.40 -5.91 6.81
C ILE A 43 -3.36 -4.92 6.28
N HIS A 44 -2.62 -4.29 7.20
CA HIS A 44 -1.63 -3.28 6.84
C HIS A 44 -0.25 -3.91 6.69
N LEU A 45 0.22 -4.03 5.44
CA LEU A 45 1.50 -4.64 5.08
C LEU A 45 2.50 -3.66 4.45
N ALA A 46 2.06 -2.44 4.13
CA ALA A 46 2.92 -1.41 3.56
C ALA A 46 3.94 -0.94 4.60
N ALA A 47 5.22 -1.02 4.23
CA ALA A 47 6.33 -0.57 5.07
C ALA A 47 7.58 -0.36 4.21
N LEU A 48 8.49 0.47 4.70
CA LEU A 48 9.81 0.57 4.10
C LEU A 48 10.63 -0.68 4.43
N VAL A 49 10.98 -1.47 3.40
CA VAL A 49 11.69 -2.75 3.57
C VAL A 49 13.17 -2.54 3.92
N SER A 50 13.77 -1.42 3.48
CA SER A 50 15.19 -1.15 3.65
C SER A 50 15.50 -0.51 4.99
N VAL A 51 16.15 -1.26 5.88
CA VAL A 51 16.65 -0.75 7.18
C VAL A 51 17.64 0.42 7.01
N PRO A 52 18.64 0.36 6.11
CA PRO A 52 19.51 1.51 5.91
C PRO A 52 18.75 2.76 5.48
N GLN A 53 17.75 2.62 4.61
CA GLN A 53 16.95 3.74 4.12
C GLN A 53 16.08 4.33 5.24
N SER A 54 15.47 3.51 6.10
CA SER A 54 14.65 4.02 7.22
C SER A 54 15.45 4.84 8.24
N LEU A 55 16.77 4.61 8.32
CA LEU A 55 17.68 5.39 9.17
C LEU A 55 18.14 6.69 8.52
N GLN A 56 18.31 6.71 7.19
CA GLN A 56 18.76 7.88 6.43
C GLN A 56 17.61 8.87 6.19
N GLU A 57 16.42 8.34 5.91
CA GLU A 57 15.20 9.08 5.58
C GLU A 57 14.06 8.57 6.46
N PRO A 58 14.03 8.97 7.75
CA PRO A 58 12.90 8.67 8.61
C PRO A 58 11.65 9.42 8.15
N ALA A 59 10.48 8.83 8.40
CA ALA A 59 9.17 9.42 8.13
C ALA A 59 8.91 10.69 8.95
#